data_AF-A0A8J3E293-F1
#
_entry.id   AF-A0A8J3E293-F1
#
_cell.length_a   1.000
_cell.length_b   1.000
_cell.length_c   1.000
_cell.angle_alpha   90.00
_cell.angle_beta   90.00
_cell.angle_gamma   90.00
#
_symmetry.space_group_name_H-M   'P 1'
#
loop_
_entity.id
_entity.type
_entity.pdbx_description
1 polymer ?
#
loop_
_entity_poly.entity_id
_entity_poly.type
_entity_poly.pdbx_seq_one_letter_code
_entity_poly.pdbx_strand_id
1 'polypeptide(L)'
;MQRIVTIIGAFVLLGTIVDGYAGSPVSWQAFCRLDAEQAKPCRITDSVTSNLEHHMIFTAGEAEIRFSGKNSGAWWSGELNGRPAMGYESHRGHTVFSTIDLKTSFEWCDKASDGGNGSMPSCL
;
A
#
# COMPACT_ATOMS: atom_id res chain seq x y z
N MET A 1 -12.39 -72.31 -1.58
CA MET A 1 -13.27 -71.26 -2.14
C MET A 1 -12.67 -69.92 -1.77
N GLN A 2 -12.11 -69.22 -2.76
CA GLN A 2 -11.27 -68.03 -2.62
C GLN A 2 -12.11 -66.80 -2.99
N ARG A 3 -12.28 -65.84 -2.06
CA ARG A 3 -13.03 -64.60 -2.30
C ARG A 3 -12.06 -63.44 -2.41
N ILE A 4 -11.89 -62.96 -3.64
CA ILE A 4 -11.24 -61.69 -3.97
C ILE A 4 -12.26 -60.59 -3.66
N VAL A 5 -11.90 -59.63 -2.81
CA VAL A 5 -12.67 -58.39 -2.62
C VAL A 5 -11.80 -57.24 -3.10
N THR A 6 -12.12 -56.75 -4.28
CA THR A 6 -11.59 -55.53 -4.88
C THR A 6 -12.30 -54.34 -4.25
N ILE A 7 -11.59 -53.47 -3.53
CA ILE A 7 -12.13 -52.18 -3.09
C ILE A 7 -11.62 -51.08 -4.03
N ILE A 8 -12.62 -50.39 -4.54
CA ILE A 8 -12.67 -49.29 -5.50
C ILE A 8 -11.76 -48.13 -5.08
N GLY A 9 -11.01 -47.61 -6.05
CA GLY A 9 -10.08 -46.51 -5.88
C GLY A 9 -10.76 -45.18 -5.57
N ALA A 10 -10.11 -44.40 -4.71
CA ALA A 10 -10.43 -43.01 -4.45
C ALA A 10 -9.84 -42.13 -5.56
N PHE A 11 -10.71 -41.52 -6.36
CA PHE A 11 -10.37 -40.39 -7.24
C PHE A 11 -10.12 -39.16 -6.36
N VAL A 12 -8.86 -38.80 -6.16
CA VAL A 12 -8.48 -37.51 -5.56
C VAL A 12 -8.50 -36.47 -6.67
N LEU A 13 -9.55 -35.63 -6.67
CA LEU A 13 -9.62 -34.43 -7.50
C LEU A 13 -8.50 -33.47 -7.09
N LEU A 14 -7.43 -33.43 -7.89
CA LEU A 14 -6.40 -32.40 -7.82
C LEU A 14 -7.03 -31.07 -8.27
N GLY A 15 -7.63 -30.34 -7.32
CA GLY A 15 -7.99 -28.94 -7.51
C GLY A 15 -6.71 -28.14 -7.74
N THR A 16 -6.58 -27.53 -8.91
CA THR A 16 -5.53 -26.56 -9.21
C THR A 16 -5.68 -25.36 -8.29
N ILE A 17 -4.81 -25.25 -7.30
CA ILE A 17 -4.56 -23.99 -6.60
C ILE A 17 -4.06 -22.99 -7.63
N VAL A 18 -4.91 -22.03 -8.00
CA VAL A 18 -4.48 -20.78 -8.63
C VAL A 18 -3.78 -19.98 -7.54
N ASP A 19 -2.46 -20.10 -7.47
CA ASP A 19 -1.61 -19.17 -6.73
C ASP A 19 -1.74 -17.80 -7.41
N GLY A 20 -2.67 -16.99 -6.90
CA GLY A 20 -2.66 -15.56 -7.17
C GLY A 20 -1.35 -15.02 -6.61
N TYR A 21 -0.49 -14.47 -7.48
CA TYR A 21 0.77 -13.82 -7.09
C TYR A 21 0.49 -12.63 -6.17
N ALA A 22 0.30 -12.88 -4.87
CA ALA A 22 0.38 -11.87 -3.83
C ALA A 22 1.85 -11.73 -3.46
N GLY A 23 2.43 -10.57 -3.76
CA GLY A 23 3.80 -10.28 -3.36
C GLY A 23 3.91 -10.22 -1.83
N SER A 24 5.03 -10.68 -1.27
CA SER A 24 5.32 -10.41 0.14
C SER A 24 5.38 -8.90 0.36
N PRO A 25 4.87 -8.38 1.49
CA PRO A 25 4.94 -6.96 1.76
C PRO A 25 6.38 -6.44 1.70
N VAL A 26 6.59 -5.32 1.02
CA VAL A 26 7.87 -4.61 0.97
C VAL A 26 7.83 -3.42 1.92
N SER A 27 8.98 -3.07 2.51
CA SER A 27 9.04 -1.97 3.47
C SER A 27 10.29 -1.12 3.30
N TRP A 28 10.13 0.19 3.42
CA TRP A 28 11.20 1.18 3.27
C TRP A 28 10.95 2.40 4.15
N GLN A 29 12.01 3.21 4.33
CA GLN A 29 11.94 4.47 5.06
C GLN A 29 11.61 5.62 4.12
N ALA A 30 10.85 6.58 4.62
CA ALA A 30 10.42 7.77 3.92
C ALA A 30 10.22 8.93 4.91
N PHE A 31 9.73 10.05 4.39
CA PHE A 31 9.16 11.13 5.19
C PHE A 31 7.68 11.25 4.86
N CYS A 32 6.85 11.45 5.88
CA CYS A 32 5.40 11.53 5.75
C CYS A 32 4.88 12.84 6.32
N ARG A 33 3.86 13.41 5.69
CA ARG A 33 3.15 14.63 6.11
C ARG A 33 1.65 14.37 6.11
N LEU A 34 0.98 14.74 7.20
CA LEU A 34 -0.49 14.70 7.34
C LEU A 34 -1.00 16.13 7.47
N ASP A 35 -2.07 16.48 6.76
CA ASP A 35 -2.83 17.74 6.90
C ASP A 35 -1.97 19.01 7.01
N ALA A 36 -0.94 19.11 6.15
CA ALA A 36 0.04 20.19 6.11
C ALA A 36 0.95 20.36 7.34
N GLU A 37 1.04 19.35 8.21
CA GLU A 37 2.04 19.32 9.29
C GLU A 37 3.49 19.26 8.76
N GLN A 38 4.46 19.35 9.67
CA GLN A 38 5.86 19.08 9.35
C GLN A 38 6.03 17.62 8.91
N ALA A 39 6.80 17.41 7.83
CA ALA A 39 7.17 16.07 7.39
C ALA A 39 8.05 15.39 8.46
N LYS A 40 7.71 14.16 8.83
CA LYS A 40 8.40 13.37 9.85
C LYS A 40 8.90 12.06 9.26
N PRO A 41 10.01 11.49 9.75
CA PRO A 41 10.42 10.15 9.37
C PRO A 41 9.27 9.16 9.57
N CYS A 42 9.02 8.33 8.57
CA CYS A 42 8.00 7.31 8.60
C CYS A 42 8.47 6.03 7.92
N ARG A 43 7.86 4.92 8.30
CA ARG A 43 8.04 3.63 7.65
C ARG A 43 6.83 3.35 6.77
N ILE A 44 7.10 2.95 5.53
CA ILE A 44 6.07 2.49 4.59
C ILE A 44 6.14 0.98 4.50
N THR A 45 4.98 0.34 4.50
CA THR A 45 4.81 -1.07 4.15
C THR A 45 3.79 -1.14 3.02
N ASP A 46 4.14 -1.77 1.91
CA ASP A 46 3.25 -1.96 0.76
C ASP A 46 3.09 -3.44 0.48
N SER A 47 1.85 -3.88 0.31
CA SER A 47 1.53 -5.22 -0.15
C SER A 47 0.60 -5.12 -1.35
N VAL A 48 0.87 -5.92 -2.37
CA VAL A 48 0.12 -5.91 -3.62
C VAL A 48 -0.63 -7.21 -3.75
N THR A 49 -1.95 -7.11 -3.90
CA THR A 49 -2.80 -8.28 -4.11
C THR A 49 -2.78 -8.72 -5.58
N SER A 50 -3.37 -9.89 -5.86
CA SER A 50 -3.47 -10.43 -7.21
C SER A 50 -4.26 -9.56 -8.20
N ASN A 51 -5.05 -8.59 -7.71
CA ASN A 51 -5.84 -7.68 -8.55
C ASN A 51 -5.11 -6.32 -8.82
N LEU A 52 -3.84 -6.22 -8.43
CA LEU A 52 -2.98 -5.02 -8.50
C LEU A 52 -3.40 -3.87 -7.56
N GLU A 53 -4.19 -4.18 -6.53
CA GLU A 53 -4.46 -3.26 -5.44
C GLU A 53 -3.31 -3.27 -4.43
N HIS A 54 -2.86 -2.07 -4.09
CA HIS A 54 -1.88 -1.80 -3.06
C HIS A 54 -2.58 -1.55 -1.73
N HIS A 55 -2.12 -2.24 -0.69
CA HIS A 55 -2.43 -1.92 0.69
C HIS A 55 -1.17 -1.34 1.33
N MET A 56 -1.12 -0.02 1.40
CA MET A 56 -0.01 0.74 1.98
C MET A 56 -0.34 1.15 3.40
N ILE A 57 0.61 0.92 4.31
CA ILE A 57 0.58 1.37 5.70
C ILE A 57 1.76 2.31 5.91
N PHE A 58 1.47 3.51 6.40
CA PHE A 58 2.46 4.54 6.73
C PHE A 58 2.46 4.73 8.25
N THR A 59 3.59 4.46 8.90
CA THR A 59 3.74 4.59 10.35
C THR A 59 4.69 5.73 10.67
N ALA A 60 4.20 6.76 11.37
CA ALA A 60 4.96 7.93 11.80
C ALA A 60 4.73 8.21 13.29
N GLY A 61 5.65 7.75 14.14
CA GLY A 61 5.44 7.77 15.60
C GLY A 61 4.27 6.89 16.00
N GLU A 62 3.27 7.46 16.67
CA GLU A 62 2.02 6.78 17.05
C GLU A 62 0.94 6.86 15.96
N ALA A 63 1.15 7.66 14.91
CA ALA A 63 0.20 7.79 13.82
C ALA A 63 0.36 6.65 12.81
N GLU A 64 -0.77 6.08 12.39
CA GLU A 64 -0.85 5.13 11.29
C GLU A 64 -1.85 5.62 10.24
N ILE A 65 -1.38 5.74 9.00
CA ILE A 65 -2.22 6.06 7.84
C ILE A 65 -2.26 4.84 6.95
N ARG A 66 -3.43 4.53 6.39
CA ARG A 66 -3.65 3.40 5.50
C ARG A 66 -4.19 3.89 4.17
N PHE A 67 -3.59 3.44 3.08
CA PHE A 67 -4.14 3.61 1.75
C PHE A 67 -4.42 2.24 1.13
N SER A 68 -5.61 2.06 0.58
CA SER A 68 -5.98 0.89 -0.22
C SER A 68 -6.40 1.36 -1.61
N GLY A 69 -5.72 0.95 -2.67
CA GLY A 69 -6.09 1.43 -3.99
C GLY A 69 -5.18 0.96 -5.13
N LYS A 70 -5.48 1.43 -6.33
CA LYS A 70 -4.74 1.07 -7.55
C LYS A 70 -3.95 2.25 -8.07
N ASN A 71 -2.76 1.95 -8.59
CA ASN A 71 -1.98 2.88 -9.39
C ASN A 71 -2.35 2.76 -10.87
N SER A 72 -2.49 3.88 -11.55
CA SER A 72 -2.67 4.00 -13.00
C SER A 72 -1.75 5.09 -13.54
N GLY A 73 -0.46 4.78 -13.66
CA GLY A 73 0.55 5.74 -14.05
C GLY A 73 0.86 6.70 -12.89
N ALA A 74 0.69 8.01 -13.10
CA ALA A 74 0.89 9.00 -12.04
C ALA A 74 -0.30 9.09 -11.06
N TRP A 75 -1.42 8.46 -11.36
CA TRP A 75 -2.65 8.60 -10.58
C TRP A 75 -2.90 7.40 -9.68
N TRP A 76 -3.38 7.67 -8.48
CA TRP A 76 -3.84 6.69 -7.52
C TRP A 76 -5.32 6.89 -7.26
N SER A 77 -6.08 5.80 -7.15
CA SER A 77 -7.50 5.83 -6.80
C SER A 77 -7.81 4.75 -5.77
N GLY A 78 -8.53 5.11 -4.71
CA GLY A 78 -8.85 4.16 -3.65
C GLY A 78 -9.41 4.82 -2.40
N GLU A 79 -8.94 4.40 -1.24
CA GLU A 79 -9.34 4.89 0.06
C GLU A 79 -8.14 5.27 0.92
N LEU A 80 -8.23 6.42 1.59
CA LEU A 80 -7.31 6.88 2.63
C LEU A 80 -8.02 6.78 3.97
N ASN A 81 -7.55 5.91 4.86
CA ASN A 81 -8.18 5.59 6.15
C ASN A 81 -9.69 5.25 6.02
N GLY A 82 -10.04 4.49 4.97
CA GLY A 82 -11.43 4.08 4.68
C GLY A 82 -12.31 5.17 4.07
N ARG A 83 -11.75 6.32 3.68
CA ARG A 83 -12.46 7.38 2.99
C ARG A 83 -12.04 7.43 1.52
N PRO A 84 -12.97 7.57 0.56
CA PRO A 84 -12.61 7.69 -0.85
C PRO A 84 -11.57 8.78 -1.07
N ALA A 85 -10.50 8.43 -1.79
CA ALA A 85 -9.34 9.28 -1.98
C ALA A 85 -8.73 9.10 -3.38
N MET A 86 -8.09 10.17 -3.83
CA MET A 86 -7.25 10.20 -5.03
C MET A 86 -5.83 10.52 -4.61
N GLY A 87 -4.86 10.09 -5.39
CA GLY A 87 -3.48 10.50 -5.22
C GLY A 87 -2.78 10.80 -6.54
N TYR A 88 -1.70 11.57 -6.44
CA TYR A 88 -0.87 11.97 -7.56
C TYR A 88 0.60 11.77 -7.19
N GLU A 89 1.31 11.00 -8.01
CA GLU A 89 2.75 10.86 -7.97
C GLU A 89 3.39 12.01 -8.75
N SER A 90 3.94 12.99 -8.02
CA SER A 90 4.54 14.19 -8.60
C SER A 90 5.87 13.86 -9.31
N HIS A 91 6.67 13.00 -8.68
CA HIS A 91 7.84 12.37 -9.25
C HIS A 91 8.07 11.02 -8.57
N ARG A 92 8.96 10.19 -9.13
CA ARG A 92 9.33 8.93 -8.46
C ARG A 92 9.79 9.21 -7.04
N GLY A 93 9.18 8.50 -6.10
CA GLY A 93 9.48 8.66 -4.68
C GLY A 93 8.74 9.81 -4.02
N HIS A 94 7.69 10.40 -4.63
CA HIS A 94 6.84 11.40 -3.99
C HIS A 94 5.39 11.29 -4.46
N THR A 95 4.50 10.95 -3.52
CA THR A 95 3.06 10.87 -3.77
C THR A 95 2.27 11.66 -2.74
N VAL A 96 1.28 12.41 -3.23
CA VAL A 96 0.28 13.10 -2.43
C VAL A 96 -1.06 12.39 -2.60
N PHE A 97 -1.76 12.13 -1.50
CA PHE A 97 -3.11 11.60 -1.43
C PHE A 97 -4.04 12.64 -0.80
N SER A 98 -5.29 12.68 -1.23
CA SER A 98 -6.32 13.47 -0.57
C SER A 98 -7.68 12.77 -0.67
N THR A 99 -8.46 12.87 0.40
CA THR A 99 -9.85 12.44 0.37
C THR A 99 -10.65 13.32 -0.60
N ILE A 100 -11.67 12.76 -1.24
CA ILE A 100 -12.48 13.49 -2.23
C ILE A 100 -13.22 14.69 -1.64
N ASP A 101 -13.49 14.66 -0.33
CA ASP A 101 -14.09 15.76 0.43
C ASP A 101 -13.07 16.81 0.87
N LEU A 102 -11.80 16.63 0.51
CA LEU A 102 -10.65 17.49 0.81
C LEU A 102 -10.40 17.73 2.30
N LYS A 103 -10.98 16.90 3.18
CA LYS A 103 -10.81 17.02 4.63
C LYS A 103 -9.51 16.41 5.13
N THR A 104 -8.91 15.52 4.36
CA THR A 104 -7.63 14.89 4.71
C THR A 104 -6.71 14.94 3.51
N SER A 105 -5.47 15.36 3.76
CA SER A 105 -4.37 15.27 2.81
C SER A 105 -3.21 14.55 3.47
N PHE A 106 -2.58 13.65 2.74
CA PHE A 106 -1.46 12.86 3.21
C PHE A 106 -0.41 12.78 2.10
N GLU A 107 0.85 12.84 2.45
CA GLU A 107 1.95 12.86 1.50
C GLU A 107 3.12 12.07 2.02
N TRP A 108 3.83 11.41 1.12
CA TRP A 108 5.13 10.83 1.44
C TRP A 108 6.16 11.15 0.37
N CYS A 109 7.43 11.19 0.80
CA CYS A 109 8.58 11.36 -0.07
C CYS A 109 9.79 10.51 0.37
N ASP A 110 10.62 10.10 -0.58
CA ASP A 110 11.87 9.36 -0.33
C ASP A 110 12.96 10.23 0.31
N LYS A 111 12.92 11.53 0.05
CA LYS A 111 13.81 12.55 0.61
C LYS A 111 13.01 13.75 1.06
N ALA A 112 13.31 14.24 2.26
CA ALA A 112 12.93 15.60 2.64
C ALA A 112 14.03 16.57 2.19
N SER A 113 13.65 17.73 1.66
CA SER A 113 14.59 18.82 1.46
C SER A 113 15.01 19.42 2.81
N ASP A 114 16.27 19.84 2.91
CA ASP A 114 16.71 20.64 4.03
C ASP A 114 16.03 22.00 3.90
N GLY A 115 15.06 22.27 4.77
CA GLY A 115 14.46 23.58 4.85
C GLY A 115 15.53 24.61 5.23
N GLY A 116 16.02 25.36 4.24
CA GLY A 116 17.08 26.34 4.46
C GLY A 116 16.69 27.37 5.53
N ASN A 117 17.66 27.77 6.36
CA ASN A 117 17.63 28.89 7.31
C ASN A 117 16.26 29.14 8.00
N GLY A 118 15.74 28.12 8.70
CA GLY A 118 14.48 28.20 9.46
C GLY A 118 13.23 27.71 8.72
N SER A 119 13.38 27.25 7.47
CA SER A 119 12.30 26.59 6.74
C SER A 119 12.12 25.14 7.21
N MET A 120 10.91 24.63 7.17
CA MET A 120 10.64 23.24 7.58
C MET A 120 11.01 22.26 6.46
N PRO A 121 11.52 21.06 6.79
CA PRO A 121 11.74 20.03 5.79
C PRO A 121 10.43 19.71 5.07
N SER A 122 10.45 19.82 3.74
CA SER A 122 9.32 19.52 2.87
C SER A 122 9.66 18.34 1.97
N CYS A 123 8.62 17.68 1.48
CA CYS A 123 8.72 16.75 0.35
C CYS A 123 8.89 17.47 -1.01
N LEU A 124 9.16 18.78 -0.97
CA LEU A 124 9.43 19.67 -2.09
C LEU A 124 10.90 20.06 -2.11
#